data_AF-A0A090R209-F1
#
_entry.id   AF-A0A090R209-F1
#
_cell.length_a   1.000
_cell.length_b   1.000
_cell.length_c   1.000
_cell.angle_alpha   90.00
_cell.angle_beta   90.00
_cell.angle_gamma   90.00
#
_symmetry.space_group_name_H-M   'P 1'
#
loop_
_entity.id
_entity.type
_entity.pdbx_description
1 polymer ?
#
loop_
_entity_poly.entity_id
_entity_poly.type
_entity_poly.pdbx_seq_one_letter_code
_entity_poly.pdbx_strand_id
1 'polypeptide(L)'
;MRGLKANSGRYDLRPGQSLPDSIFSPDADALNDGFANLAWHINNAAKYGVPVVVAINRFPQDTDAELAQLKTLIEQATFPTRVEVAISEAFGKGGNGALELGQAVINACEQPAHFKPLYTLDQTLEEKLMTVAEVGYGACGIELSDLAKQQLAELKAHGHDNLAICMAKTPMSISHDPSLKGAPTNSPCLCVS
;
A
#
# COMPACT_ATOMS: atom_id res chain seq x y z
N MET A 1 13.74 -3.37 -4.31
CA MET A 1 14.39 -3.98 -3.13
C MET A 1 14.44 -3.08 -1.90
N ARG A 2 15.13 -1.93 -1.95
CA ARG A 2 15.34 -1.05 -0.78
C ARG A 2 14.08 -0.67 -0.01
N GLY A 3 12.98 -0.37 -0.71
CA GLY A 3 11.70 -0.04 -0.08
C GLY A 3 11.12 -1.18 0.78
N LEU A 4 11.31 -2.44 0.39
CA LEU A 4 10.88 -3.58 1.19
C LEU A 4 11.79 -3.76 2.39
N LYS A 5 13.12 -3.71 2.18
CA LYS A 5 14.09 -3.78 3.27
C LYS A 5 13.86 -2.67 4.31
N ALA A 6 13.51 -1.46 3.87
CA ALA A 6 13.11 -0.36 4.74
C ALA A 6 11.84 -0.62 5.55
N ASN A 7 10.89 -1.39 4.99
CA ASN A 7 9.66 -1.78 5.66
C ASN A 7 9.78 -3.05 6.50
N SER A 8 10.95 -3.68 6.58
CA SER A 8 11.18 -4.86 7.42
C SER A 8 11.16 -4.56 8.93
N GLY A 9 11.36 -3.30 9.32
CA GLY A 9 11.60 -2.93 10.72
C GLY A 9 13.01 -3.24 11.23
N ARG A 10 13.91 -3.78 10.39
CA ARG A 10 15.29 -4.15 10.75
C ARG A 10 16.29 -2.99 10.63
N TYR A 11 15.87 -1.87 10.05
CA TYR A 11 16.72 -0.69 9.80
C TYR A 11 16.17 0.53 10.56
N ASP A 12 17.03 1.28 11.25
CA ASP A 12 16.68 2.57 11.85
C ASP A 12 16.68 3.65 10.76
N LEU A 13 15.50 3.92 10.20
CA LEU A 13 15.31 4.91 9.14
C LEU A 13 14.54 6.11 9.68
N ARG A 14 15.22 7.27 9.72
CA ARG A 14 14.63 8.53 10.18
C ARG A 14 14.41 9.50 9.02
N PRO A 15 13.29 10.25 8.98
CA PRO A 15 13.09 11.28 7.98
C PRO A 15 14.26 12.26 7.93
N GLY A 16 14.78 12.53 6.72
CA GLY A 16 15.90 13.44 6.51
C GLY A 16 17.29 12.84 6.73
N GLN A 17 17.39 11.59 7.19
CA GLN A 17 18.68 10.88 7.29
C GLN A 17 19.00 10.12 6.00
N SER A 18 20.29 10.06 5.63
CA SER A 18 20.75 9.17 4.58
C SER A 18 20.46 7.71 4.91
N LEU A 19 20.17 6.91 3.89
CA LEU A 19 19.99 5.48 4.05
C LEU A 19 21.29 4.84 4.58
N PRO A 20 21.21 3.89 5.52
CA PRO A 20 22.39 3.17 6.01
C PRO A 20 22.98 2.30 4.89
N ASP A 21 24.31 2.25 4.78
CA ASP A 21 24.99 1.53 3.70
C ASP A 21 24.63 0.03 3.65
N SER A 22 24.30 -0.55 4.81
CA SER A 22 23.89 -1.95 4.93
C SER A 22 22.62 -2.29 4.12
N ILE A 23 21.73 -1.32 3.88
CA ILE A 23 20.49 -1.57 3.13
C ILE A 23 20.75 -1.87 1.64
N PHE A 24 21.93 -1.49 1.15
CA PHE A 24 22.34 -1.76 -0.23
C PHE A 24 22.92 -3.16 -0.41
N SER A 25 23.30 -3.84 0.67
CA SER A 25 23.72 -5.23 0.63
C SER A 25 22.52 -6.19 0.53
N PRO A 26 22.72 -7.40 -0.02
CA PRO A 26 21.69 -8.43 0.00
C PRO A 26 21.29 -8.81 1.42
N ASP A 27 19.98 -8.83 1.69
CA ASP A 27 19.41 -9.17 3.00
C ASP A 27 18.08 -9.89 2.81
N ALA A 28 18.16 -11.23 2.79
CA ALA A 28 17.03 -12.10 2.52
C ALA A 28 15.97 -12.03 3.62
N ASP A 29 16.38 -11.86 4.88
CA ASP A 29 15.47 -11.76 6.02
C ASP A 29 14.69 -10.44 5.95
N ALA A 30 15.37 -9.32 5.70
CA ALA A 30 14.69 -8.03 5.54
C ALA A 30 13.72 -8.03 4.35
N LEU A 31 14.03 -8.77 3.29
CA LEU A 31 13.12 -8.92 2.17
C LEU A 31 11.87 -9.72 2.55
N ASN A 32 12.03 -10.82 3.27
CA ASN A 32 10.92 -11.64 3.77
C ASN A 32 10.04 -10.85 4.75
N ASP A 33 10.64 -10.15 5.72
CA ASP A 33 9.90 -9.34 6.70
C ASP A 33 9.20 -8.16 6.00
N GLY A 34 9.88 -7.51 5.05
CA GLY A 34 9.33 -6.41 4.25
C GLY A 34 8.20 -6.83 3.32
N PHE A 35 8.15 -8.10 2.90
CA PHE A 35 7.09 -8.62 2.04
C PHE A 35 5.70 -8.48 2.67
N ALA A 36 5.59 -8.50 4.01
CA ALA A 36 4.32 -8.26 4.70
C ALA A 36 3.68 -6.91 4.29
N ASN A 37 4.48 -5.86 4.11
CA ASN A 37 4.00 -4.56 3.63
C ASN A 37 3.44 -4.63 2.20
N LEU A 38 4.16 -5.31 1.29
CA LEU A 38 3.70 -5.49 -0.09
C LEU A 38 2.42 -6.33 -0.15
N ALA A 39 2.38 -7.45 0.58
CA ALA A 39 1.22 -8.31 0.65
C ALA A 39 -0.02 -7.55 1.18
N TRP A 40 0.17 -6.66 2.17
CA TRP A 40 -0.89 -5.77 2.63
C TRP A 40 -1.41 -4.86 1.52
N HIS A 41 -0.53 -4.21 0.75
CA HIS A 41 -0.93 -3.34 -0.35
C HIS A 41 -1.66 -4.10 -1.47
N ILE A 42 -1.21 -5.31 -1.81
CA ILE A 42 -1.87 -6.18 -2.77
C ILE A 42 -3.29 -6.53 -2.29
N ASN A 43 -3.42 -6.97 -1.03
CA ASN A 43 -4.73 -7.25 -0.43
C ASN A 43 -5.63 -6.01 -0.37
N ASN A 44 -5.05 -4.84 -0.14
CA ASN A 44 -5.81 -3.59 -0.14
C ASN A 44 -6.33 -3.23 -1.53
N ALA A 45 -5.50 -3.34 -2.56
CA ALA A 45 -5.92 -3.13 -3.95
C ALA A 45 -6.99 -4.14 -4.39
N ALA A 46 -6.87 -5.40 -3.93
CA ALA A 46 -7.83 -6.45 -4.23
C ALA A 46 -9.26 -6.16 -3.72
N LYS A 47 -9.42 -5.37 -2.65
CA LYS A 47 -10.74 -4.96 -2.11
C LYS A 47 -11.57 -4.19 -3.13
N TYR A 48 -10.92 -3.56 -4.11
CA TYR A 48 -11.60 -2.85 -5.18
C TYR A 48 -12.07 -3.76 -6.32
N GLY A 49 -11.83 -5.07 -6.26
CA GLY A 49 -12.34 -6.04 -7.24
C GLY A 49 -11.59 -6.02 -8.58
N VAL A 50 -10.31 -5.64 -8.57
CA VAL A 50 -9.46 -5.56 -9.77
C VAL A 50 -8.23 -6.47 -9.66
N PRO A 51 -7.70 -7.01 -10.78
CA PRO A 51 -6.39 -7.66 -10.83
C PRO A 51 -5.26 -6.71 -10.41
N VAL A 52 -4.17 -7.25 -9.88
CA VAL A 52 -3.00 -6.46 -9.44
C VAL A 52 -1.77 -6.89 -10.22
N VAL A 53 -0.99 -5.91 -10.69
CA VAL A 53 0.33 -6.14 -11.29
C VAL A 53 1.39 -5.49 -10.40
N VAL A 54 2.33 -6.30 -9.91
CA VAL A 54 3.45 -5.85 -9.10
C VAL A 54 4.67 -5.58 -10.01
N ALA A 55 5.09 -4.33 -10.06
CA ALA A 55 6.32 -3.93 -10.75
C ALA A 55 7.51 -3.93 -9.79
N ILE A 56 8.46 -4.84 -9.99
CA ILE A 56 9.74 -4.83 -9.26
C ILE A 56 10.74 -4.00 -10.06
N ASN A 57 10.94 -2.74 -9.67
CA ASN A 57 11.94 -1.88 -10.30
C ASN A 57 13.36 -2.33 -9.91
N ARG A 58 14.13 -2.80 -10.89
CA ARG A 58 15.54 -3.19 -10.73
C ARG A 58 16.44 -1.96 -10.68
N PHE A 59 17.31 -1.91 -9.68
CA PHE A 59 18.41 -0.96 -9.58
C PHE A 59 19.78 -1.64 -9.78
N PRO A 60 20.85 -0.89 -10.10
CA PRO A 60 22.17 -1.47 -10.36
C PRO A 60 22.75 -2.33 -9.23
N GLN A 61 22.38 -2.03 -7.98
CA GLN A 61 22.86 -2.76 -6.80
C GLN A 61 22.02 -4.00 -6.46
N ASP A 62 20.86 -4.18 -7.11
CA ASP A 62 19.99 -5.32 -6.83
C ASP A 62 20.55 -6.58 -7.49
N THR A 63 20.62 -7.66 -6.73
CA THR A 63 21.10 -8.96 -7.23
C THR A 63 19.97 -9.75 -7.89
N ASP A 64 20.30 -10.59 -8.87
CA ASP A 64 19.31 -11.48 -9.50
C ASP A 64 18.68 -12.45 -8.48
N ALA A 65 19.44 -12.87 -7.47
CA ALA A 65 18.95 -13.73 -6.39
C ALA A 65 17.86 -13.05 -5.55
N GLU A 66 18.06 -11.79 -5.15
CA GLU A 66 17.07 -11.01 -4.42
C GLU A 66 15.79 -10.74 -5.23
N LEU A 67 15.94 -10.44 -6.52
CA LEU A 67 14.82 -10.24 -7.43
C LEU A 67 14.01 -11.53 -7.60
N ALA A 68 14.69 -12.66 -7.81
CA ALA A 68 14.07 -13.97 -7.91
C ALA A 68 13.36 -14.35 -6.61
N GLN A 69 13.98 -14.13 -5.45
CA GLN A 69 13.36 -14.38 -4.14
C GLN A 69 12.06 -13.60 -4.00
N LEU A 70 12.07 -12.28 -4.26
CA LEU A 70 10.85 -11.47 -4.16
C LEU A 70 9.76 -11.93 -5.13
N LYS A 71 10.13 -12.23 -6.38
CA LYS A 71 9.20 -12.77 -7.38
C LYS A 71 8.57 -14.07 -6.88
N THR A 72 9.35 -15.00 -6.35
CA THR A 72 8.87 -16.25 -5.76
C THR A 72 7.95 -16.02 -4.56
N LEU A 73 8.27 -15.09 -3.66
CA LEU A 73 7.38 -14.75 -2.54
C LEU A 73 6.01 -14.28 -3.01
N ILE A 74 5.96 -13.46 -4.06
CA ILE A 74 4.71 -12.96 -4.64
C ILE A 74 3.94 -14.11 -5.31
N GLU A 75 4.61 -14.95 -6.10
CA GLU A 75 3.98 -16.06 -6.85
C GLU A 75 3.47 -17.18 -5.93
N GLN A 76 4.12 -17.41 -4.79
CA GLN A 76 3.71 -18.44 -3.82
C GLN A 76 2.65 -17.96 -2.82
N ALA A 77 2.51 -16.65 -2.66
CA ALA A 77 1.50 -16.09 -1.77
C ALA A 77 0.10 -16.25 -2.35
N THR A 78 -0.87 -16.49 -1.47
CA THR A 78 -2.28 -16.56 -1.85
C THR A 78 -2.92 -15.20 -1.67
N PHE A 79 -3.53 -14.68 -2.74
CA PHE A 79 -4.24 -13.40 -2.74
C PHE A 79 -5.71 -13.59 -3.16
N PRO A 80 -6.62 -12.71 -2.71
CA PRO A 80 -8.03 -12.77 -3.08
C PRO A 80 -8.31 -12.27 -4.51
N THR A 81 -7.29 -11.82 -5.23
CA THR A 81 -7.35 -11.39 -6.63
C THR A 81 -6.20 -12.02 -7.41
N ARG A 82 -6.28 -12.00 -8.74
CA ARG A 82 -5.16 -12.38 -9.60
C ARG A 82 -4.03 -11.38 -9.43
N VAL A 83 -2.83 -11.89 -9.19
CA VAL A 83 -1.61 -11.10 -9.05
C VAL A 83 -0.61 -11.56 -10.08
N GLU A 84 -0.13 -10.64 -10.90
CA GLU A 84 1.04 -10.85 -11.77
C GLU A 84 2.21 -10.01 -11.27
N VAL A 85 3.42 -10.45 -11.56
CA VAL A 85 4.65 -9.76 -11.15
C VAL A 85 5.60 -9.69 -12.35
N ALA A 86 6.20 -8.52 -12.54
CA ALA A 86 7.18 -8.29 -13.59
C ALA A 86 8.38 -7.52 -13.05
N ILE A 87 9.58 -7.91 -13.49
CA ILE A 87 10.80 -7.16 -13.20
C ILE A 87 10.95 -6.06 -14.25
N SER A 88 11.12 -4.82 -13.82
CA SER A 88 11.27 -3.65 -14.68
C SER A 88 12.69 -3.11 -14.61
N GLU A 89 13.36 -3.05 -15.75
CA GLU A 89 14.67 -2.44 -15.94
C GLU A 89 14.57 -1.04 -16.58
N ALA A 90 13.37 -0.43 -16.54
CA ALA A 90 13.08 0.82 -17.22
C ALA A 90 14.02 1.97 -16.83
N PHE A 91 14.54 1.95 -15.59
CA PHE A 91 15.51 2.93 -15.11
C PHE A 91 16.79 2.97 -15.97
N GLY A 92 17.31 1.81 -16.38
CA GLY A 92 18.54 1.72 -17.18
C GLY A 92 18.30 1.55 -18.68
N LYS A 93 17.16 0.96 -19.06
CA LYS A 93 16.87 0.55 -20.45
C LYS A 93 15.68 1.28 -21.09
N GLY A 94 15.10 2.26 -20.40
CA GLY A 94 13.92 2.99 -20.87
C GLY A 94 12.73 2.07 -21.16
N GLY A 95 11.92 2.39 -22.17
CA GLY A 95 10.73 1.60 -22.51
C GLY A 95 11.01 0.12 -22.81
N ASN A 96 12.17 -0.20 -23.40
CA ASN A 96 12.57 -1.59 -23.69
C ASN A 96 12.74 -2.42 -22.41
N GLY A 97 13.14 -1.80 -21.29
CA GLY A 97 13.25 -2.44 -19.98
C GLY A 97 11.90 -2.65 -19.28
N ALA A 98 10.80 -2.18 -19.85
CA ALA A 98 9.46 -2.28 -19.28
C ALA A 98 8.54 -3.20 -20.09
N LEU A 99 9.04 -3.91 -21.12
CA LEU A 99 8.21 -4.73 -21.99
C LEU A 99 7.48 -5.86 -21.24
N GLU A 100 8.17 -6.54 -20.31
CA GLU A 100 7.56 -7.58 -19.46
C GLU A 100 6.43 -7.00 -18.60
N LEU A 101 6.67 -5.84 -17.98
CA LEU A 101 5.65 -5.12 -17.21
C LEU A 101 4.46 -4.70 -18.09
N GLY A 102 4.73 -4.20 -19.30
CA GLY A 102 3.71 -3.82 -20.26
C GLY A 102 2.82 -5.01 -20.65
N GLN A 103 3.44 -6.17 -20.90
CA GLN A 103 2.70 -7.40 -21.21
C GLN A 103 1.86 -7.87 -20.01
N ALA A 104 2.41 -7.83 -18.79
CA ALA A 104 1.66 -8.19 -17.59
C ALA A 104 0.42 -7.28 -17.37
N VAL A 105 0.55 -5.98 -17.68
CA VAL A 105 -0.59 -5.04 -17.64
C VAL A 105 -1.63 -5.38 -18.71
N ILE A 106 -1.22 -5.69 -19.95
CA ILE A 106 -2.15 -6.12 -21.00
C ILE A 106 -2.91 -7.38 -20.56
N ASN A 107 -2.20 -8.39 -20.06
CA ASN A 107 -2.80 -9.63 -19.59
C ASN A 107 -3.81 -9.38 -18.46
N ALA A 108 -3.49 -8.48 -17.53
CA ALA A 108 -4.38 -8.10 -16.43
C ALA A 108 -5.65 -7.39 -16.94
N CYS A 109 -5.55 -6.55 -17.97
CA CYS A 109 -6.70 -5.90 -18.60
C CYS A 109 -7.63 -6.87 -19.34
N GLU A 110 -7.13 -8.03 -19.77
CA GLU A 110 -7.93 -9.08 -20.41
C GLU A 110 -8.70 -9.95 -19.40
N GLN A 111 -8.42 -9.81 -18.09
CA GLN A 111 -9.12 -10.56 -17.06
C GLN A 111 -10.45 -9.89 -16.66
N PRO A 112 -11.45 -10.67 -16.24
CA PRO A 112 -12.65 -10.11 -15.63
C PRO A 112 -12.30 -9.25 -14.39
N ALA A 113 -12.87 -8.05 -14.33
CA ALA A 113 -12.72 -7.14 -13.21
C ALA A 113 -14.08 -6.51 -12.87
N HIS A 114 -14.40 -6.45 -11.58
CA HIS A 114 -15.64 -5.85 -11.08
C HIS A 114 -15.27 -4.79 -10.06
N PHE A 115 -14.98 -3.59 -10.57
CA PHE A 115 -14.61 -2.48 -9.72
C PHE A 115 -15.73 -2.15 -8.73
N LYS A 116 -15.38 -2.10 -7.45
CA LYS A 116 -16.28 -1.66 -6.38
C LYS A 116 -15.54 -0.66 -5.48
N PRO A 117 -16.08 0.56 -5.28
CA PRO A 117 -15.52 1.48 -4.30
C PRO A 117 -15.71 0.91 -2.88
N LEU A 118 -14.85 1.29 -1.94
CA LEU A 118 -14.96 0.80 -0.55
C LEU A 118 -16.27 1.25 0.12
N TYR A 119 -16.75 2.44 -0.23
CA TYR A 119 -17.96 3.07 0.30
C TYR A 119 -18.75 3.70 -0.86
N THR A 120 -20.00 4.04 -0.61
CA THR A 120 -20.87 4.76 -1.56
C THR A 120 -21.12 6.19 -1.10
N LEU A 121 -21.48 7.08 -2.03
CA LEU A 121 -21.60 8.51 -1.73
C LEU A 121 -22.82 8.86 -0.86
N ASP A 122 -23.83 7.99 -0.83
CA ASP A 122 -25.04 8.10 -0.02
C ASP A 122 -24.84 7.69 1.46
N GLN A 123 -23.72 7.07 1.79
CA GLN A 123 -23.35 6.80 3.18
C GLN A 123 -23.04 8.10 3.94
N THR A 124 -23.26 8.08 5.25
CA THR A 124 -22.90 9.19 6.13
C THR A 124 -21.39 9.45 6.12
N LEU A 125 -20.97 10.67 6.46
CA LEU A 125 -19.55 11.02 6.53
C LEU A 125 -18.82 10.12 7.55
N GLU A 126 -19.47 9.78 8.65
CA GLU A 126 -18.96 8.89 9.69
C GLU A 126 -18.76 7.46 9.17
N GLU A 127 -19.74 6.91 8.42
CA GLU A 127 -19.62 5.58 7.80
C GLU A 127 -18.50 5.54 6.75
N LYS A 128 -18.36 6.60 5.95
CA LYS A 128 -17.27 6.72 4.98
C LYS A 128 -15.90 6.76 5.68
N LEU A 129 -15.77 7.54 6.76
CA LEU A 129 -14.54 7.62 7.58
C LEU A 129 -14.20 6.25 8.17
N MET A 130 -15.18 5.58 8.78
CA MET A 130 -15.04 4.26 9.38
C MET A 130 -14.63 3.22 8.33
N THR A 131 -15.26 3.23 7.15
CA THR A 131 -14.92 2.33 6.05
C THR A 131 -13.47 2.52 5.60
N VAL A 132 -13.02 3.77 5.42
CA VAL A 132 -11.63 4.02 5.03
C VAL A 132 -10.66 3.60 6.15
N ALA A 133 -11.02 3.80 7.42
CA ALA A 133 -10.19 3.42 8.56
C ALA A 133 -10.04 1.90 8.72
N GLU A 134 -11.16 1.17 8.75
CA GLU A 134 -11.19 -0.26 9.00
C GLU A 134 -10.85 -1.06 7.74
N VAL A 135 -11.59 -0.80 6.65
CA VAL A 135 -11.42 -1.54 5.41
C VAL A 135 -10.21 -1.05 4.64
N GLY A 136 -9.92 0.25 4.62
CA GLY A 136 -8.76 0.79 3.92
C GLY A 136 -7.44 0.55 4.67
N TYR A 137 -7.36 0.98 5.93
CA TYR A 137 -6.11 0.96 6.70
C TYR A 137 -5.96 -0.21 7.68
N GLY A 138 -7.04 -0.92 8.02
CA GLY A 138 -7.01 -1.98 9.05
C GLY A 138 -6.93 -1.43 10.48
N ALA A 139 -7.41 -0.20 10.72
CA ALA A 139 -7.53 0.37 12.06
C ALA A 139 -8.75 -0.21 12.81
N CYS A 140 -8.79 -0.10 14.14
CA CYS A 140 -9.94 -0.54 14.94
C CYS A 140 -11.21 0.29 14.79
N GLY A 141 -11.13 1.43 14.10
CA GLY A 141 -12.20 2.40 13.98
C GLY A 141 -11.65 3.82 13.86
N ILE A 142 -12.50 4.80 14.16
CA ILE A 142 -12.17 6.23 14.16
C ILE A 142 -12.47 6.84 15.53
N GLU A 143 -11.66 7.82 15.93
CA GLU A 143 -11.95 8.67 17.07
C GLU A 143 -12.05 10.13 16.59
N LEU A 144 -13.22 10.74 16.76
CA LEU A 144 -13.48 12.11 16.31
C LEU A 144 -13.30 13.09 17.48
N SER A 145 -12.49 14.12 17.27
CA SER A 145 -12.41 15.27 18.17
C SER A 145 -13.77 16.01 18.22
N ASP A 146 -13.99 16.82 19.26
CA ASP A 146 -15.21 17.64 19.33
C ASP A 146 -15.27 18.67 18.20
N LEU A 147 -14.13 19.18 17.77
CA LEU A 147 -14.02 20.07 16.60
C LEU A 147 -14.40 19.32 15.31
N ALA A 148 -13.89 18.10 15.11
CA ALA A 148 -14.22 17.29 13.95
C ALA A 148 -15.72 16.98 13.89
N LYS A 149 -16.35 16.63 15.02
CA LYS A 149 -17.81 16.43 15.09
C LYS A 149 -18.59 17.68 14.69
N GLN A 150 -18.17 18.85 15.17
CA GLN A 150 -18.80 20.13 14.79
C GLN A 150 -18.66 20.39 13.29
N GLN A 151 -17.46 20.20 12.72
CA GLN A 151 -17.20 20.40 11.30
C GLN A 151 -17.98 19.42 10.42
N LEU A 152 -18.10 18.15 10.82
CA LEU A 152 -18.91 17.17 10.10
C LEU A 152 -20.39 17.56 10.09
N ALA A 153 -20.92 18.07 11.21
CA ALA A 153 -22.28 18.58 11.28
C ALA A 153 -22.49 19.80 10.37
N GLU A 154 -21.53 20.73 10.31
CA GLU A 154 -21.57 21.88 9.40
C GLU A 154 -21.53 21.46 7.92
N LEU A 155 -20.68 20.50 7.56
CA LEU A 155 -20.61 19.95 6.20
C LEU A 155 -21.95 19.35 5.79
N LYS A 156 -22.58 18.60 6.70
CA LYS A 156 -23.91 18.04 6.48
C LYS A 156 -24.98 19.12 6.34
N ALA A 157 -24.96 20.15 7.18
CA ALA A 157 -25.91 21.26 7.12
C ALA A 157 -25.81 22.05 5.80
N HIS A 158 -24.61 22.13 5.21
CA HIS A 158 -24.39 22.75 3.90
C HIS A 158 -24.64 21.82 2.70
N GLY A 159 -25.06 20.57 2.92
CA GLY A 159 -25.33 19.60 1.85
C GLY A 159 -24.08 19.01 1.19
N HIS A 160 -22.94 19.01 1.90
CA HIS A 160 -21.67 18.45 1.42
C HIS A 160 -21.42 17.01 1.90
N ASP A 161 -22.39 16.37 2.55
CA ASP A 161 -22.28 15.02 3.09
C ASP A 161 -22.18 13.92 2.02
N ASN A 162 -22.62 14.21 0.79
CA ASN A 162 -22.52 13.29 -0.35
C ASN A 162 -21.14 13.31 -1.04
N LEU A 163 -20.19 14.15 -0.59
CA LEU A 163 -18.86 14.18 -1.17
C LEU A 163 -18.01 12.98 -0.75
N ALA A 164 -16.94 12.73 -1.51
CA ALA A 164 -15.92 11.75 -1.17
C ALA A 164 -14.98 12.27 -0.08
N ILE A 165 -14.40 11.36 0.69
CA ILE A 165 -13.46 11.66 1.76
C ILE A 165 -12.02 11.60 1.25
N CYS A 166 -11.23 12.60 1.62
CA CYS A 166 -9.79 12.65 1.43
C CYS A 166 -9.09 12.54 2.79
N MET A 167 -8.32 11.48 3.00
CA MET A 167 -7.59 11.26 4.25
C MET A 167 -6.22 11.94 4.22
N ALA A 168 -5.99 12.89 5.13
CA ALA A 168 -4.68 13.50 5.34
C ALA A 168 -3.96 12.77 6.48
N LYS A 169 -3.03 11.86 6.15
CA LYS A 169 -2.18 11.15 7.12
C LYS A 169 -0.74 11.03 6.66
N THR A 170 0.15 10.60 7.56
CA THR A 170 1.55 10.29 7.21
C THR A 170 1.65 9.20 6.13
N PRO A 171 2.47 9.37 5.08
CA PRO A 171 2.69 8.32 4.07
C PRO A 171 3.71 7.24 4.53
N MET A 172 4.33 7.41 5.70
CA MET A 172 5.50 6.61 6.15
C MET A 172 5.16 5.28 6.83
N SER A 173 3.87 5.03 7.08
CA SER A 173 3.33 3.82 7.68
C SER A 173 1.91 3.58 7.17
N ILE A 174 1.47 2.32 7.16
CA ILE A 174 0.06 1.96 6.98
C ILE A 174 -0.77 2.53 8.16
N SER A 175 -0.20 2.53 9.37
CA SER A 175 -0.83 3.09 10.57
C SER A 175 -0.72 4.62 10.64
N HIS A 176 -1.25 5.24 11.70
CA HIS A 176 -1.03 6.67 11.96
C HIS A 176 0.35 6.97 12.56
N ASP A 177 1.06 5.96 13.09
CA ASP A 177 2.40 6.11 13.66
C ASP A 177 3.47 5.87 12.58
N PRO A 178 4.28 6.89 12.20
CA PRO A 178 5.31 6.75 11.18
C PRO A 178 6.46 5.80 11.55
N SER A 179 6.59 5.42 12.83
CA SER A 179 7.62 4.50 13.31
C SER A 179 7.28 3.02 13.05
N LEU A 180 5.99 2.68 12.95
CA LEU A 180 5.55 1.30 12.70
C LEU A 180 5.77 0.91 11.23
N LYS A 181 6.60 -0.11 11.00
CA LYS A 181 6.94 -0.65 9.66
C LYS A 181 6.20 -1.97 9.38
N GLY A 182 6.28 -2.44 8.15
CA GLY A 182 5.67 -3.71 7.73
C GLY A 182 4.17 -3.57 7.52
N ALA A 183 3.40 -4.50 8.10
CA ALA A 183 1.93 -4.52 8.11
C ALA A 183 1.43 -4.71 9.56
N PRO A 184 1.32 -3.63 10.36
CA PRO A 184 0.92 -3.74 11.77
C PRO A 184 -0.54 -4.21 11.89
N THR A 185 -0.77 -5.32 12.62
CA THR A 185 -2.08 -6.01 12.69
C THR A 185 -2.98 -5.59 13.85
N ASN A 186 -2.55 -4.66 14.71
CA ASN A 186 -3.32 -4.13 15.84
C ASN A 186 -3.22 -2.59 15.89
N SER A 187 -3.49 -1.93 14.77
CA SER A 187 -3.40 -0.47 14.70
C SER A 187 -4.50 0.17 15.56
N PRO A 188 -4.15 1.12 16.46
CA PRO A 188 -5.15 1.86 17.21
C PRO A 188 -6.06 2.66 16.27
N CYS A 189 -7.19 3.11 16.79
CA CYS A 189 -8.21 3.78 16.00
C CYS A 189 -7.63 5.07 15.40
N LEU A 190 -8.08 5.42 14.19
CA LEU A 190 -7.58 6.60 13.50
C LEU A 190 -8.19 7.85 14.15
N CYS A 191 -7.34 8.65 14.78
CA CYS A 191 -7.74 9.94 15.31
C CYS A 191 -8.01 10.91 14.16
N VAL A 192 -9.22 11.44 14.11
CA VAL A 192 -9.66 12.48 13.18
C VAL A 192 -9.85 13.76 13.99
N SER A 193 -8.93 14.70 13.78
CA SER A 193 -8.86 15.97 14.51
C SER A 193 -9.65 17.06 13.82
#